data_AF-A0A0D7KF63-F1
#
_entry.id   AF-A0A0D7KF63-F1
#
_cell.length_a   1.000
_cell.length_b   1.000
_cell.length_c   1.000
_cell.angle_alpha   90.00
_cell.angle_beta   90.00
_cell.angle_gamma   90.00
#
_symmetry.space_group_name_H-M   'P 1'
#
loop_
_entity.id
_entity.type
_entity.pdbx_description
1 polymer ?
#
loop_
_entity_poly.entity_id
_entity_poly.type
_entity_poly.pdbx_seq_one_letter_code
_entity_poly.pdbx_strand_id
1 'polypeptide(L)'
;MSREKVKDEIIAEVVEHIRELICFWESTNKNSLDKLNGLAFSILAALDGSADALPSFIIAPRPHPEDKQFNIKKGINYYPENHLLDEVIKADIAGELHENFYRVREGSVDNIVKKGNRRLEELHKQLLKK
;
A
#
# COMPACT_ATOMS: atom_id res chain seq x y z
N MET A 1 -23.94 1.24 23.93
CA MET A 1 -23.84 2.44 23.07
C MET A 1 -22.68 2.23 22.11
N SER A 2 -22.82 2.67 20.87
CA SER A 2 -21.73 2.70 19.89
C SER A 2 -20.74 3.81 20.23
N ARG A 3 -19.44 3.56 20.05
CA ARG A 3 -18.36 4.54 20.14
C ARG A 3 -17.31 4.26 19.06
N GLU A 4 -16.44 5.23 18.80
CA GLU A 4 -15.24 5.01 18.00
C GLU A 4 -14.30 4.02 18.70
N LYS A 5 -13.64 3.19 17.90
CA LYS A 5 -12.56 2.32 18.40
C LYS A 5 -11.33 3.17 18.69
N VAL A 6 -10.65 2.89 19.79
CA VAL A 6 -9.37 3.54 20.08
C VAL A 6 -8.23 2.83 19.34
N LYS A 7 -7.09 3.50 19.21
CA LYS A 7 -5.93 3.01 18.46
C LYS A 7 -5.51 1.59 18.85
N ASP A 8 -5.45 1.28 20.15
CA ASP A 8 -4.99 -0.03 20.63
C ASP A 8 -5.95 -1.17 20.25
N GLU A 9 -7.26 -0.90 20.19
CA GLU A 9 -8.26 -1.88 19.73
C GLU A 9 -8.08 -2.17 18.24
N ILE A 10 -7.87 -1.13 17.43
CA ILE A 10 -7.63 -1.27 15.99
C ILE A 10 -6.34 -2.05 15.73
N ILE A 11 -5.27 -1.75 16.48
CA ILE A 11 -4.00 -2.50 16.39
C ILE A 11 -4.23 -3.97 16.73
N ALA A 12 -4.95 -4.26 17.83
CA ALA A 12 -5.22 -5.62 18.24
C ALA A 12 -5.99 -6.40 17.15
N GLU A 13 -7.02 -5.80 16.55
CA GLU A 13 -7.81 -6.43 15.49
C GLU A 13 -6.98 -6.71 14.23
N VAL A 14 -6.16 -5.74 13.79
CA VAL A 14 -5.29 -5.94 12.62
C VAL A 14 -4.26 -7.05 12.89
N VAL A 15 -3.62 -7.04 14.06
CA VAL A 15 -2.62 -8.06 14.42
C VAL A 15 -3.25 -9.43 14.56
N GLU A 16 -4.43 -9.52 15.17
CA GLU A 16 -5.15 -10.78 15.35
C GLU A 16 -5.57 -11.35 14.00
N HIS A 17 -6.12 -10.52 13.10
CA HIS A 17 -6.46 -10.95 11.76
C HIS A 17 -5.25 -11.50 10.99
N ILE A 18 -4.08 -10.84 11.09
CA ILE A 18 -2.84 -11.35 10.46
C ILE A 18 -2.44 -12.71 11.04
N ARG A 19 -2.61 -12.93 12.34
CA ARG A 19 -2.35 -14.24 12.97
C ARG A 19 -3.30 -15.31 12.46
N GLU A 20 -4.59 -14.99 12.32
CA GLU A 20 -5.58 -15.89 11.73
C GLU A 20 -5.19 -16.28 10.29
N LEU A 21 -4.71 -15.33 9.49
CA LEU A 21 -4.19 -15.60 8.15
C LEU A 21 -2.98 -16.55 8.18
N ILE A 22 -2.05 -16.36 9.12
CA ILE A 22 -0.91 -17.27 9.28
C ILE A 22 -1.39 -18.69 9.59
N CYS A 23 -2.27 -18.86 10.57
CA CYS A 23 -2.84 -20.16 10.92
C CYS A 23 -3.59 -20.80 9.74
N PHE A 24 -4.38 -20.01 9.01
CA PHE A 24 -5.07 -20.47 7.81
C PHE A 24 -4.09 -21.01 6.77
N TRP A 25 -3.10 -20.21 6.35
CA TRP A 25 -2.14 -20.61 5.32
C TRP A 25 -1.26 -21.78 5.76
N GLU A 26 -0.87 -21.82 7.04
CA GLU A 26 -0.13 -22.93 7.65
C GLU A 26 -0.89 -24.25 7.56
N SER A 27 -2.21 -24.23 7.82
CA SER A 27 -3.08 -25.41 7.73
C SER A 27 -3.31 -25.96 6.32
N THR A 28 -3.01 -25.18 5.26
CA THR A 28 -3.24 -25.63 3.87
C THR A 28 -2.23 -26.69 3.42
N ASN A 29 -2.62 -27.56 2.48
CA ASN A 29 -1.72 -28.56 1.87
C ASN A 29 -0.86 -28.00 0.71
N LYS A 30 -0.54 -26.71 0.73
CA LYS A 30 0.28 -26.05 -0.30
C LYS A 30 1.77 -26.09 0.04
N ASN A 31 2.64 -25.88 -0.94
CA ASN A 31 4.07 -25.71 -0.68
C ASN A 31 4.34 -24.37 0.03
N SER A 32 5.54 -24.23 0.62
CA SER A 32 5.91 -23.04 1.41
C SER A 32 5.82 -21.74 0.61
N LEU A 33 6.20 -21.74 -0.67
CA LEU A 33 6.18 -20.55 -1.50
C LEU A 33 4.73 -20.09 -1.78
N ASP A 34 3.84 -21.02 -2.09
CA ASP A 34 2.43 -20.70 -2.32
C ASP A 34 1.72 -20.24 -1.05
N LYS A 35 2.10 -20.78 0.11
CA LYS A 35 1.62 -20.30 1.42
C LYS A 35 2.05 -18.86 1.67
N LEU A 36 3.33 -18.53 1.46
CA LEU A 36 3.86 -17.19 1.66
C LEU A 36 3.25 -16.17 0.67
N ASN A 37 3.08 -16.56 -0.60
CA ASN A 37 2.42 -15.71 -1.60
C ASN A 37 0.95 -15.47 -1.23
N GLY A 38 0.25 -16.51 -0.82
CA GLY A 38 -1.14 -16.42 -0.37
C GLY A 38 -1.30 -15.53 0.85
N LEU A 39 -0.44 -15.69 1.85
CA LEU A 39 -0.41 -14.86 3.05
C LEU A 39 -0.17 -13.39 2.71
N ALA A 40 0.85 -13.10 1.88
CA ALA A 40 1.15 -11.74 1.45
C ALA A 40 -0.04 -11.11 0.72
N PHE A 41 -0.63 -11.81 -0.25
CA PHE A 41 -1.83 -11.36 -0.95
C PHE A 41 -3.00 -11.07 0.02
N SER A 42 -3.23 -11.97 0.98
CA SER A 42 -4.35 -11.84 1.94
C SER A 42 -4.17 -10.62 2.85
N ILE A 43 -2.94 -10.33 3.29
CA ILE A 43 -2.63 -9.12 4.06
C ILE A 43 -2.92 -7.87 3.23
N LEU A 44 -2.49 -7.83 1.96
CA LEU A 44 -2.77 -6.70 1.07
C LEU A 44 -4.28 -6.51 0.83
N ALA A 45 -5.01 -7.61 0.65
CA ALA A 45 -6.47 -7.57 0.47
C ALA A 45 -7.19 -7.04 1.72
N ALA A 46 -6.74 -7.41 2.91
CA ALA A 46 -7.29 -6.89 4.16
C ALA A 46 -7.06 -5.38 4.28
N LEU A 47 -5.87 -4.92 3.91
CA LEU A 47 -5.53 -3.50 3.93
C LEU A 47 -6.34 -2.67 2.91
N ASP A 48 -6.64 -3.27 1.75
CA ASP A 48 -7.49 -2.66 0.72
C ASP A 48 -8.99 -2.63 1.10
N GLY A 49 -9.38 -3.25 2.22
CA GLY A 49 -10.77 -3.35 2.67
C GLY A 49 -11.57 -4.47 2.00
N SER A 50 -10.89 -5.46 1.44
CA SER A 50 -11.50 -6.67 0.84
C SER A 50 -11.64 -7.83 1.83
N ALA A 51 -11.41 -7.59 3.13
CA ALA A 51 -11.62 -8.56 4.20
C ALA A 51 -12.82 -8.16 5.06
N ASP A 52 -13.76 -9.08 5.28
CA ASP A 52 -14.98 -8.80 6.07
C ASP A 52 -14.69 -8.36 7.53
N ALA A 53 -13.54 -8.76 8.07
CA ALA A 53 -13.17 -8.53 9.47
C ALA A 53 -12.61 -7.12 9.75
N LEU A 54 -12.13 -6.40 8.72
CA LEU A 54 -11.42 -5.13 8.87
C LEU A 54 -11.93 -4.08 7.87
N PRO A 55 -11.93 -2.79 8.23
CA PRO A 55 -12.18 -1.73 7.26
C PRO A 55 -11.02 -1.62 6.26
N SER A 56 -11.23 -0.89 5.15
CA SER A 56 -10.11 -0.38 4.36
C SER A 56 -9.26 0.57 5.19
N PHE A 57 -7.94 0.54 5.01
CA PHE A 57 -7.02 1.45 5.66
C PHE A 57 -6.47 2.46 4.66
N ILE A 58 -6.08 3.63 5.17
CA ILE A 58 -5.26 4.55 4.42
C ILE A 58 -3.80 4.11 4.56
N ILE A 59 -3.15 3.82 3.43
CA ILE A 59 -1.74 3.42 3.40
C ILE A 59 -1.00 4.47 2.61
N ALA A 60 -0.25 5.31 3.30
CA ALA A 60 0.50 6.37 2.68
C ALA A 60 1.95 6.40 3.18
N PRO A 61 2.90 6.87 2.36
CA PRO A 61 4.28 7.03 2.78
C PRO A 61 4.40 7.99 3.98
N ARG A 62 5.29 7.63 4.92
CA ARG A 62 5.69 8.49 6.05
C ARG A 62 7.22 8.51 6.14
N PRO A 63 7.91 9.10 5.14
CA PRO A 63 9.38 9.14 5.10
C PRO A 63 9.97 9.93 6.27
N HIS A 64 11.27 9.85 6.54
CA HIS A 64 11.88 10.73 7.54
C HIS A 64 11.88 12.19 7.04
N PRO A 65 11.72 13.21 7.91
CA PRO A 65 11.69 14.62 7.47
C PRO A 65 12.92 15.08 6.65
N GLU A 66 14.06 14.41 6.82
CA GLU A 66 15.29 14.73 6.10
C GLU A 66 15.40 14.03 4.73
N ASP A 67 14.62 12.98 4.48
CA ASP A 67 14.75 12.15 3.28
C ASP A 67 14.51 12.94 2.01
N LYS A 68 13.57 13.90 2.05
CA LYS A 68 13.28 14.76 0.90
C LYS A 68 14.49 15.59 0.50
N GLN A 69 15.12 16.28 1.45
CA GLN A 69 16.30 17.10 1.16
C GLN A 69 17.48 16.23 0.73
N PHE A 70 17.65 15.07 1.36
CA PHE A 70 18.68 14.09 0.99
C PHE A 70 18.50 13.61 -0.46
N ASN A 71 17.29 13.18 -0.83
CA ASN A 71 16.98 12.67 -2.17
C ASN A 71 17.10 13.74 -3.24
N ILE A 72 16.67 14.99 -2.95
CA ILE A 72 16.88 16.14 -3.85
C ILE A 72 18.37 16.36 -4.12
N LYS A 73 19.22 16.34 -3.08
CA LYS A 73 20.69 16.48 -3.24
C LYS A 73 21.32 15.36 -4.06
N LYS A 74 20.70 14.17 -4.06
CA LYS A 74 21.17 13.00 -4.82
C LYS A 74 20.55 12.89 -6.22
N GLY A 75 19.61 13.75 -6.58
CA GLY A 75 18.88 13.66 -7.85
C GLY A 75 17.97 12.43 -7.94
N ILE A 76 17.43 11.97 -6.80
CA ILE A 76 16.56 10.79 -6.70
C ILE A 76 15.14 11.25 -6.36
N ASN A 77 14.13 10.54 -6.87
CA ASN A 77 12.72 10.77 -6.51
C ASN A 77 12.50 10.53 -5.00
N TYR A 78 11.60 11.30 -4.39
CA TYR A 78 11.26 11.21 -2.98
C TYR A 78 9.76 10.95 -2.78
N TYR A 79 9.43 10.32 -1.65
CA TYR A 79 8.04 10.07 -1.28
C TYR A 79 7.36 11.34 -0.76
N PRO A 80 6.03 11.45 -0.92
CA PRO A 80 5.27 12.52 -0.28
C PRO A 80 5.31 12.40 1.25
N GLU A 81 5.27 13.54 1.91
CA GLU A 81 5.29 13.67 3.36
C GLU A 81 3.84 13.73 3.89
N ASN A 82 3.51 12.88 4.88
CA ASN A 82 2.21 12.80 5.54
C ASN A 82 2.34 13.00 7.07
N HIS A 83 3.13 14.00 7.50
CA HIS A 83 3.47 14.22 8.91
C HIS A 83 2.46 15.05 9.69
N LEU A 84 1.59 15.81 9.01
CA LEU A 84 0.67 16.76 9.61
C LEU A 84 -0.76 16.22 9.53
N LEU A 85 -1.50 16.30 10.64
CA LEU A 85 -2.82 15.71 10.80
C LEU A 85 -3.92 16.42 9.99
N ASP A 86 -3.70 17.68 9.61
CA ASP A 86 -4.69 18.52 8.93
C ASP A 86 -4.51 18.59 7.41
N GLU A 87 -3.55 17.83 6.86
CA GLU A 87 -3.33 17.77 5.41
C GLU A 87 -4.12 16.62 4.76
N VAL A 88 -4.57 16.83 3.52
CA VAL A 88 -5.06 15.76 2.65
C VAL A 88 -3.95 14.72 2.50
N ILE A 89 -4.23 13.47 2.85
CA ILE A 89 -3.25 12.38 2.76
C ILE A 89 -2.84 12.19 1.30
N LYS A 90 -1.54 12.29 1.05
CA LYS A 90 -0.93 12.19 -0.28
C LYS A 90 -0.48 10.76 -0.54
N ALA A 91 -0.79 10.27 -1.74
CA ALA A 91 -0.44 8.93 -2.20
C ALA A 91 -0.93 7.83 -1.24
N ASP A 92 -2.23 7.87 -0.91
CA ASP A 92 -2.90 6.68 -0.41
C ASP A 92 -2.88 5.61 -1.51
N ILE A 93 -2.25 4.48 -1.22
CA ILE A 93 -2.07 3.37 -2.17
C ILE A 93 -3.01 2.19 -1.88
N ALA A 94 -3.90 2.31 -0.89
CA ALA A 94 -4.89 1.28 -0.62
C ALA A 94 -5.97 1.20 -1.71
N GLY A 95 -6.64 0.05 -1.77
CA GLY A 95 -7.72 -0.28 -2.70
C GLY A 95 -7.29 -1.12 -3.90
N GLU A 96 -5.99 -1.18 -4.21
CA GLU A 96 -5.47 -1.93 -5.37
C GLU A 96 -4.17 -2.71 -5.10
N LEU A 97 -3.71 -2.79 -3.84
CA LEU A 97 -2.46 -3.47 -3.50
C LEU A 97 -2.50 -4.96 -3.83
N HIS A 98 -3.58 -5.65 -3.47
CA HIS A 98 -3.74 -7.08 -3.74
C HIS A 98 -3.82 -7.37 -5.24
N GLU A 99 -4.49 -6.52 -6.03
CA GLU A 99 -4.52 -6.65 -7.49
C GLU A 99 -3.13 -6.52 -8.12
N ASN A 100 -2.31 -5.61 -7.59
CA ASN A 100 -0.98 -5.34 -8.12
C ASN A 100 0.05 -6.38 -7.67
N PHE A 101 -0.23 -7.19 -6.65
CA PHE A 101 0.69 -8.21 -6.12
C PHE A 101 1.23 -9.15 -7.20
N TYR A 102 0.37 -9.66 -8.09
CA TYR A 102 0.80 -10.50 -9.20
C TYR A 102 1.26 -9.70 -10.42
N ARG A 103 0.68 -8.51 -10.67
CA ARG A 103 1.06 -7.66 -11.82
C ARG A 103 2.51 -7.18 -11.76
N VAL A 104 3.00 -6.83 -10.56
CA VAL A 104 4.41 -6.43 -10.35
C VAL A 104 5.37 -7.61 -10.51
N ARG A 105 4.90 -8.84 -10.26
CA ARG A 105 5.71 -10.04 -10.51
C ARG A 105 5.85 -10.30 -12.01
N GLU A 106 4.83 -9.97 -12.79
CA GLU A 106 4.79 -10.14 -14.25
C GLU A 106 5.48 -8.99 -15.01
N GLY A 107 5.62 -7.80 -14.42
CA GLY A 107 6.35 -6.66 -14.98
C GLY A 107 7.22 -5.97 -13.93
N SER A 108 8.50 -5.73 -14.25
CA SER A 108 9.42 -5.08 -13.29
C SER A 108 8.88 -3.74 -12.77
N VAL A 109 9.22 -3.41 -11.52
CA VAL A 109 8.90 -2.11 -10.90
C VAL A 109 9.32 -0.95 -11.81
N ASP A 110 10.47 -1.07 -12.47
CA ASP A 110 10.96 -0.10 -13.45
C ASP A 110 10.00 0.12 -14.62
N ASN A 111 9.35 -0.94 -15.10
CA ASN A 111 8.37 -0.84 -16.18
C ASN A 111 7.10 -0.12 -15.73
N ILE A 112 6.67 -0.34 -14.48
CA ILE A 112 5.51 0.35 -13.88
C ILE A 112 5.82 1.84 -13.70
N VAL A 113 6.99 2.17 -13.15
CA VAL A 113 7.45 3.56 -12.97
C VAL A 113 7.54 4.29 -14.31
N LYS A 114 8.16 3.66 -15.33
CA LYS A 114 8.25 4.23 -16.69
C LYS A 114 6.86 4.49 -17.29
N LYS A 115 5.91 3.57 -17.10
CA LYS A 115 4.53 3.73 -17.58
C LYS A 115 3.82 4.89 -16.87
N GLY A 116 4.01 5.03 -15.55
CA GLY A 116 3.50 6.15 -14.76
C GLY A 116 4.03 7.50 -15.26
N ASN A 117 5.33 7.62 -15.46
CA ASN A 117 5.96 8.85 -15.97
C ASN A 117 5.45 9.22 -17.37
N ARG A 118 5.32 8.24 -18.27
CA ARG A 118 4.78 8.49 -19.62
C ARG A 118 3.35 9.02 -19.57
N ARG A 119 2.50 8.47 -18.69
CA ARG A 119 1.11 8.94 -18.51
C ARG A 119 1.04 10.38 -18.00
N LEU A 120 1.94 10.77 -17.08
CA LEU A 120 2.04 12.13 -16.58
C LEU A 120 2.47 13.11 -17.68
N GLU A 121 3.46 12.74 -18.50
CA GLU A 121 3.91 13.56 -19.64
C GLU A 121 2.80 13.76 -20.67
N GLU A 122 2.02 12.73 -20.98
CA GLU A 122 0.88 12.80 -21.90
C GLU A 122 -0.21 13.73 -21.37
N LEU A 123 -0.57 13.61 -20.08
CA LEU A 123 -1.54 14.48 -19.44
C LEU A 123 -1.08 15.95 -19.46
N HIS A 124 0.21 16.20 -19.16
CA HIS A 124 0.80 17.53 -19.21
C HIS A 124 0.75 18.13 -20.62
N LYS A 125 1.07 17.33 -21.65
CA LYS A 125 0.96 17.75 -23.06
C LYS A 125 -0.48 18.07 -23.48
N GLN A 126 -1.47 17.38 -22.92
CA GLN A 126 -2.89 17.64 -23.20
C GLN A 126 -3.38 18.92 -22.53
N LEU A 127 -2.92 19.21 -21.31
CA LEU A 127 -3.28 20.42 -20.57
C LEU A 127 -2.66 21.69 -21.19
N LEU A 128 -1.45 21.59 -21.76
CA LEU A 128 -0.79 22.70 -22.46
C LEU A 128 -1.33 22.98 -23.89
N LYS A 129 -2.22 22.12 -24.41
CA LYS A 129 -2.87 22.29 -25.72
C LYS A 129 -4.28 22.88 -25.64
N LYS A 130 -4.76 23.22 -24.45
CA LYS A 130 -5.97 24.01 -24.19
C LYS A 130 -5.60 25.45 -23.89
#